data_AF-A0A7S3L6B5-F1
#
_entry.id   AF-A0A7S3L6B5-F1
#
_cell.length_a   1.000
_cell.length_b   1.000
_cell.length_c   1.000
_cell.angle_alpha   90.00
_cell.angle_beta   90.00
_cell.angle_gamma   90.00
#
_symmetry.space_group_name_H-M   'P 1'
#
loop_
_entity.id
_entity.type
_entity.pdbx_description
1 polymer ?
#
loop_
_entity_poly.entity_id
_entity_poly.type
_entity_poly.pdbx_seq_one_letter_code
_entity_poly.pdbx_strand_id
1 'polypeptide(L)'
;MEGSYWNGEEGKRLMLEAEVEQAIHQLDRKERRAYETALEVFPALVRRETKIMDFLRIEGFHVKNAATRLAAYWRYRKQIFEERWLLPMTQTGKGALTMREVEMIRSGYIMPFSRPTGLVVLYDMSRIKNFDSMLHVKNMIYTCTVFTDEVTQVYGATVIYVVRSGDRPLDTTPEGWDIFRVALPMKIRQMLVAQAFEEGKEGILNFLAYQTKRTVEFRSRHQAERLIADSLRGTRVLLENKGIERQYLPRCLGGDFSYDRFSDWVRMRISLEDIMSPAPLKCNKLNPIVMIGGSALSLDDSSRSSSTACGAASSAMIVTSNKKRPPVTKQWATKKKKKRNASENDEGAKKLNALYARRAYHKRKLEMLGLEEQTEALRKHNKKLQAEKQQLESYLRMAQQTIAAHGIADSPACFFRGAPPPPQEPPFPTTNNFLVRNGNHGQ
;
A
#
# COMPACT_ATOMS: atom_id res chain seq x y z
N MET A 1 -31.85 0.81 -40.54
CA MET A 1 -30.51 0.25 -40.83
C MET A 1 -29.53 0.77 -39.79
N GLU A 2 -29.63 0.33 -38.54
CA GLU A 2 -28.72 0.72 -37.45
C GLU A 2 -28.43 -0.52 -36.59
N GLY A 3 -27.69 -1.49 -37.14
CA GLY A 3 -27.59 -2.81 -36.48
C GLY A 3 -26.41 -3.68 -36.88
N SER A 4 -25.24 -3.15 -37.24
CA SER A 4 -24.10 -4.04 -37.58
C SER A 4 -22.69 -3.58 -37.19
N TYR A 5 -22.52 -2.52 -36.40
CA TYR A 5 -21.17 -2.07 -35.99
C TYR A 5 -20.74 -2.50 -34.58
N TRP A 6 -21.61 -3.14 -33.80
CA TRP A 6 -21.31 -3.60 -32.44
C TRP A 6 -20.58 -4.95 -32.35
N ASN A 7 -20.28 -5.61 -33.47
CA ASN A 7 -19.86 -7.02 -33.45
C ASN A 7 -18.38 -7.28 -33.76
N GLY A 8 -17.57 -6.27 -34.06
CA GLY A 8 -16.17 -6.48 -34.43
C GLY A 8 -15.27 -6.81 -33.24
N GLU A 9 -15.10 -5.83 -32.33
CA GLU A 9 -14.10 -5.93 -31.26
C GLU A 9 -14.55 -6.83 -30.11
N GLU A 10 -15.79 -6.69 -29.64
CA GLU A 10 -16.30 -7.54 -28.55
C GLU A 10 -16.45 -9.00 -29.01
N GLY A 11 -16.86 -9.22 -30.27
CA GLY A 11 -16.91 -10.55 -30.86
C GLY A 11 -15.52 -11.21 -30.92
N LYS A 12 -14.52 -10.46 -31.40
CA LYS A 12 -13.11 -10.91 -31.40
C LYS A 12 -12.59 -11.18 -29.99
N ARG A 13 -12.94 -10.33 -29.03
CA ARG A 13 -12.57 -10.49 -27.63
C ARG A 13 -13.13 -11.79 -27.05
N LEU A 14 -14.44 -12.02 -27.17
CA LEU A 14 -15.09 -13.23 -26.66
C LEU A 14 -14.53 -14.49 -27.31
N MET A 15 -14.23 -14.44 -28.61
CA MET A 15 -13.57 -15.54 -29.32
C MET A 15 -12.18 -15.84 -28.74
N LEU A 16 -11.34 -14.82 -28.52
CA LEU A 16 -10.02 -15.00 -27.92
C LEU A 16 -10.10 -15.51 -26.47
N GLU A 17 -11.07 -15.01 -25.68
CA GLU A 17 -11.29 -15.50 -24.31
C GLU A 17 -11.67 -17.00 -24.33
N ALA A 18 -12.56 -17.42 -25.23
CA ALA A 18 -12.94 -18.83 -25.40
C ALA A 18 -11.76 -19.70 -25.89
N GLU A 19 -10.92 -19.19 -26.79
CA GLU A 19 -9.72 -19.89 -27.25
C GLU A 19 -8.72 -20.12 -26.12
N VAL A 20 -8.55 -19.15 -25.20
CA VAL A 20 -7.69 -19.31 -24.02
C VAL A 20 -8.25 -20.38 -23.09
N GLU A 21 -9.57 -20.37 -22.83
CA GLU A 21 -10.22 -21.40 -22.02
C GLU A 21 -10.03 -22.80 -22.62
N GLN A 22 -10.20 -22.94 -23.94
CA GLN A 22 -9.93 -24.18 -24.65
C GLN A 22 -8.44 -24.58 -24.55
N ALA A 23 -7.51 -23.64 -24.68
CA ALA A 23 -6.08 -23.89 -24.56
C ALA A 23 -5.69 -24.33 -23.14
N ILE A 24 -6.33 -23.79 -22.10
CA ILE A 24 -6.14 -24.27 -20.71
C ILE A 24 -6.50 -25.75 -20.61
N HIS A 25 -7.58 -26.20 -21.25
CA HIS A 25 -7.96 -27.63 -21.22
C HIS A 25 -6.97 -28.57 -21.94
N GLN A 26 -6.11 -28.01 -22.80
CA GLN A 26 -5.03 -28.76 -23.48
C GLN A 26 -3.74 -28.85 -22.63
N LEU A 27 -3.62 -28.08 -21.55
CA LEU A 27 -2.48 -28.16 -20.64
C LEU A 27 -2.49 -29.45 -19.83
N ASP A 28 -1.30 -29.83 -19.36
CA ASP A 28 -1.14 -30.95 -18.45
C ASP A 28 -2.05 -30.79 -17.22
N ARG A 29 -2.70 -31.90 -16.82
CA ARG A 29 -3.66 -31.88 -15.71
C ARG A 29 -3.06 -31.28 -14.45
N LYS A 30 -1.77 -31.51 -14.18
CA LYS A 30 -1.06 -30.96 -13.00
C LYS A 30 -0.99 -29.43 -13.02
N GLU A 31 -0.86 -28.82 -14.21
CA GLU A 31 -0.71 -27.38 -14.37
C GLU A 31 -2.06 -26.65 -14.24
N ARG A 32 -3.11 -27.18 -14.87
CA ARG A 32 -4.44 -26.55 -14.87
C ARG A 32 -5.31 -26.86 -13.64
N ARG A 33 -4.97 -27.89 -12.85
CA ARG A 33 -5.81 -28.35 -11.72
C ARG A 33 -6.24 -27.23 -10.76
N ALA A 34 -5.32 -26.32 -10.41
CA ALA A 34 -5.65 -25.23 -9.48
C ALA A 34 -6.66 -24.23 -10.07
N TYR A 35 -6.54 -23.91 -11.37
CA TYR A 35 -7.49 -23.07 -12.08
C TYR A 35 -8.87 -23.73 -12.17
N GLU A 36 -8.91 -25.00 -12.57
CA GLU A 36 -10.17 -25.76 -12.67
C GLU A 36 -10.90 -25.86 -11.34
N THR A 37 -10.18 -26.17 -10.25
CA THR A 37 -10.75 -26.17 -8.91
C THR A 37 -11.29 -24.79 -8.51
N ALA A 38 -10.59 -23.69 -8.82
CA ALA A 38 -11.07 -22.35 -8.52
C ALA A 38 -12.33 -22.00 -9.32
N LEU A 39 -12.37 -22.39 -10.60
CA LEU A 39 -13.51 -22.16 -11.49
C LEU A 39 -14.74 -22.96 -11.06
N GLU A 40 -14.54 -24.20 -10.62
CA GLU A 40 -15.62 -25.07 -10.11
C GLU A 40 -16.19 -24.55 -8.78
N VAL A 41 -15.32 -24.22 -7.81
CA VAL A 41 -15.76 -23.88 -6.45
C VAL A 41 -16.21 -22.41 -6.36
N PHE A 42 -15.51 -21.48 -7.01
CA PHE A 42 -15.78 -20.04 -6.93
C PHE A 42 -15.64 -19.33 -8.29
N PRO A 43 -16.51 -19.61 -9.28
CA PRO A 43 -16.40 -19.01 -10.63
C PRO A 43 -16.49 -17.49 -10.65
N ALA A 44 -17.23 -16.89 -9.71
CA ALA A 44 -17.32 -15.44 -9.57
C ALA A 44 -15.99 -14.80 -9.10
N LEU A 45 -15.21 -15.52 -8.28
CA LEU A 45 -13.89 -15.08 -7.86
C LEU A 45 -12.93 -15.06 -9.04
N VAL A 46 -12.91 -16.16 -9.83
CA VAL A 46 -12.07 -16.28 -11.02
C VAL A 46 -12.36 -15.15 -12.00
N ARG A 47 -13.63 -14.91 -12.36
CA ARG A 47 -14.01 -13.81 -13.26
C ARG A 47 -13.61 -12.42 -12.76
N ARG A 48 -13.62 -12.21 -11.43
CA ARG A 48 -13.29 -10.90 -10.83
C ARG A 48 -11.79 -10.65 -10.75
N GLU A 49 -11.01 -11.65 -10.35
CA GLU A 49 -9.56 -11.48 -10.13
C GLU A 49 -8.72 -11.73 -11.37
N THR A 50 -9.14 -12.63 -12.27
CA THR A 50 -8.39 -12.99 -13.47
C THR A 50 -9.20 -12.71 -14.72
N LYS A 51 -9.02 -11.52 -15.30
CA LYS A 51 -9.58 -11.19 -16.61
C LYS A 51 -8.67 -11.79 -17.67
N ILE A 52 -9.19 -12.67 -18.52
CA ILE A 52 -8.39 -13.37 -19.54
C ILE A 52 -7.65 -12.39 -20.45
N MET A 53 -8.27 -11.26 -20.80
CA MET A 53 -7.65 -10.21 -21.62
C MET A 53 -6.37 -9.62 -21.02
N ASP A 54 -6.24 -9.62 -19.69
CA ASP A 54 -5.04 -9.14 -19.01
C ASP A 54 -3.83 -10.03 -19.32
N PHE A 55 -4.08 -11.34 -19.38
CA PHE A 55 -3.09 -12.37 -19.71
C PHE A 55 -2.80 -12.43 -21.22
N LEU A 56 -3.80 -12.17 -22.06
CA LEU A 56 -3.58 -12.06 -23.51
C LEU A 56 -2.69 -10.87 -23.85
N ARG A 57 -2.97 -9.68 -23.31
CA ARG A 57 -2.19 -8.47 -23.61
C ARG A 57 -0.72 -8.60 -23.21
N ILE A 58 -0.44 -9.18 -22.03
CA ILE A 58 0.94 -9.35 -21.57
C ILE A 58 1.72 -10.36 -22.43
N GLU A 59 1.04 -11.36 -22.99
CA GLU A 59 1.61 -12.39 -23.87
C GLU A 59 1.51 -12.04 -25.36
N GLY A 60 1.26 -10.77 -25.72
CA GLY A 60 1.18 -10.35 -27.13
C GLY A 60 0.07 -11.07 -27.91
N PHE A 61 -1.03 -11.42 -27.24
CA PHE A 61 -2.16 -12.21 -27.76
C PHE A 61 -1.81 -13.65 -28.16
N HIS A 62 -0.71 -14.22 -27.66
CA HIS A 62 -0.43 -15.64 -27.79
C HIS A 62 -1.30 -16.47 -26.83
N VAL A 63 -2.39 -17.02 -27.36
CA VAL A 63 -3.40 -17.80 -26.63
C VAL A 63 -2.80 -18.87 -25.71
N LYS A 64 -1.89 -19.70 -26.23
CA LYS A 64 -1.27 -20.78 -25.44
C LYS A 64 -0.44 -20.25 -24.27
N ASN A 65 0.37 -19.21 -24.49
CA ASN A 65 1.18 -18.62 -23.43
C ASN A 65 0.29 -17.94 -22.38
N ALA A 66 -0.77 -17.27 -22.80
CA ALA A 66 -1.75 -16.65 -21.90
C ALA A 66 -2.44 -17.70 -21.03
N ALA A 67 -2.85 -18.83 -21.61
CA ALA A 67 -3.40 -19.98 -20.90
C ALA A 67 -2.39 -20.54 -19.86
N THR A 68 -1.13 -20.75 -20.25
CA THR A 68 -0.08 -21.21 -19.34
C THR A 68 0.16 -20.23 -18.18
N ARG A 69 0.24 -18.92 -18.45
CA ARG A 69 0.40 -17.88 -17.42
C ARG A 69 -0.80 -17.84 -16.46
N LEU A 70 -2.02 -17.94 -16.98
CA LEU A 70 -3.25 -17.95 -16.16
C LEU A 70 -3.32 -19.21 -15.27
N ALA A 71 -2.97 -20.38 -15.80
CA ALA A 71 -2.87 -21.60 -15.00
C ALA A 71 -1.77 -21.46 -13.92
N ALA A 72 -0.62 -20.88 -14.27
CA ALA A 72 0.46 -20.61 -13.33
C ALA A 72 0.03 -19.64 -12.21
N TYR A 73 -0.74 -18.60 -12.50
CA TYR A 73 -1.32 -17.69 -11.49
C TYR A 73 -2.06 -18.46 -10.40
N TRP A 74 -3.00 -19.32 -10.77
CA TRP A 74 -3.79 -20.08 -9.79
C TRP A 74 -2.97 -21.14 -9.06
N ARG A 75 -2.01 -21.76 -9.74
CA ARG A 75 -1.05 -22.70 -9.11
C ARG A 75 -0.23 -22.00 -8.03
N TYR A 76 0.37 -20.84 -8.33
CA TYR A 76 1.16 -20.09 -7.36
C TYR A 76 0.29 -19.49 -6.27
N ARG A 77 -0.91 -18.99 -6.60
CA ARG A 77 -1.86 -18.52 -5.60
C ARG A 77 -2.19 -19.61 -4.58
N LYS A 78 -2.47 -20.83 -5.04
CA LYS A 78 -2.69 -22.00 -4.17
C LYS A 78 -1.49 -22.30 -3.28
N GLN A 79 -0.28 -22.28 -3.85
CA GLN A 79 0.94 -22.55 -3.12
C GLN A 79 1.23 -21.51 -2.04
N ILE A 80 1.01 -20.23 -2.34
CA ILE A 80 1.44 -19.11 -1.51
C ILE A 80 0.43 -18.79 -0.41
N PHE A 81 -0.86 -18.88 -0.72
CA PHE A 81 -1.94 -18.54 0.21
C PHE A 81 -2.49 -19.77 0.95
N GLU A 82 -1.91 -20.94 0.72
CA GLU A 82 -2.22 -22.20 1.41
C GLU A 82 -3.74 -22.46 1.43
N GLU A 83 -4.38 -22.53 2.59
CA GLU A 83 -5.82 -22.78 2.74
C GLU A 83 -6.70 -21.59 2.31
N ARG A 84 -6.12 -20.38 2.25
CA ARG A 84 -6.84 -19.11 1.99
C ARG A 84 -6.82 -18.71 0.51
N TRP A 85 -6.26 -19.53 -0.37
CA TRP A 85 -6.09 -19.21 -1.79
C TRP A 85 -7.38 -19.01 -2.59
N LEU A 86 -8.50 -19.60 -2.13
CA LEU A 86 -9.83 -19.40 -2.71
C LEU A 86 -10.61 -18.24 -2.06
N LEU A 87 -9.99 -17.47 -1.19
CA LEU A 87 -10.59 -16.26 -0.63
C LEU A 87 -10.27 -15.04 -1.51
N PRO A 88 -11.11 -13.99 -1.49
CA PRO A 88 -10.85 -12.76 -2.22
C PRO A 88 -9.62 -12.03 -1.68
N MET A 89 -8.80 -11.48 -2.57
CA MET A 89 -7.61 -10.73 -2.16
C MET A 89 -7.97 -9.30 -1.74
N THR A 90 -8.15 -9.09 -0.44
CA THR A 90 -8.61 -7.83 0.14
C THR A 90 -7.77 -7.43 1.35
N GLN A 91 -7.69 -6.13 1.64
CA GLN A 91 -7.01 -5.56 2.81
C GLN A 91 -7.85 -5.62 4.10
N THR A 92 -8.90 -6.43 4.12
CA THR A 92 -9.77 -6.61 5.31
C THR A 92 -9.18 -7.54 6.36
N GLY A 93 -8.16 -8.34 6.00
CA GLY A 93 -7.60 -9.42 6.82
C GLY A 93 -8.48 -10.68 6.90
N LYS A 94 -9.69 -10.63 6.30
CA LYS A 94 -10.64 -11.75 6.22
C LYS A 94 -10.57 -12.52 4.91
N GLY A 95 -9.86 -11.97 3.92
CA GLY A 95 -9.70 -12.54 2.59
C GLY A 95 -8.49 -13.48 2.47
N ALA A 96 -7.90 -13.56 1.28
CA ALA A 96 -6.65 -14.30 1.08
C ALA A 96 -5.52 -13.75 1.98
N LEU A 97 -5.51 -12.43 2.19
CA LEU A 97 -4.55 -11.76 3.07
C LEU A 97 -4.97 -11.84 4.54
N THR A 98 -4.01 -12.12 5.41
CA THR A 98 -4.08 -12.05 6.88
C THR A 98 -3.81 -10.63 7.38
N MET A 99 -4.10 -10.36 8.66
CA MET A 99 -3.81 -9.04 9.25
C MET A 99 -2.33 -8.68 9.21
N ARG A 100 -1.42 -9.65 9.36
CA ARG A 100 0.03 -9.44 9.27
C ARG A 100 0.47 -8.94 7.89
N GLU A 101 -0.11 -9.51 6.83
CA GLU A 101 0.15 -9.12 5.44
C GLU A 101 -0.41 -7.72 5.16
N VAL A 102 -1.63 -7.47 5.64
CA VAL A 102 -2.28 -6.15 5.55
C VAL A 102 -1.48 -5.08 6.29
N GLU A 103 -0.96 -5.35 7.48
CA GLU A 103 -0.09 -4.41 8.21
C GLU A 103 1.18 -4.06 7.44
N MET A 104 1.77 -5.05 6.77
CA MET A 104 2.91 -4.81 5.89
C MET A 104 2.52 -3.90 4.71
N ILE A 105 1.37 -4.12 4.04
CA ILE A 105 0.86 -3.20 3.01
C ILE A 105 0.68 -1.79 3.60
N ARG A 106 0.05 -1.68 4.77
CA ARG A 106 -0.25 -0.41 5.46
C ARG A 106 0.99 0.41 5.83
N SER A 107 2.17 -0.20 5.91
CA SER A 107 3.43 0.52 6.14
C SER A 107 3.77 1.52 5.02
N GLY A 108 3.21 1.32 3.82
CA GLY A 108 3.53 2.11 2.63
C GLY A 108 4.86 1.75 2.00
N TYR A 109 5.37 0.54 2.23
CA TYR A 109 6.62 0.10 1.61
C TYR A 109 6.47 -0.20 0.11
N ILE A 110 5.27 -0.54 -0.36
CA ILE A 110 4.91 -0.61 -1.79
C ILE A 110 3.84 0.44 -2.04
N MET A 111 4.14 1.40 -2.92
CA MET A 111 3.20 2.46 -3.28
C MET A 111 3.08 2.60 -4.79
N PRO A 112 1.97 2.11 -5.35
CA PRO A 112 1.65 2.26 -6.75
C PRO A 112 0.94 3.60 -7.04
N PHE A 113 1.34 4.25 -8.12
CA PHE A 113 0.77 5.49 -8.65
C PHE A 113 0.39 5.28 -10.11
N SER A 114 -0.91 5.28 -10.39
CA SER A 114 -1.42 5.24 -11.77
C SER A 114 -1.17 6.57 -12.46
N ARG A 115 -0.75 6.51 -13.72
CA ARG A 115 -0.51 7.67 -14.57
C ARG A 115 -0.91 7.36 -16.02
N PRO A 116 -1.14 8.36 -16.88
CA PRO A 116 -1.52 8.12 -18.27
C PRO A 116 -0.50 7.28 -19.06
N THR A 117 0.76 7.28 -18.63
CA THR A 117 1.89 6.59 -19.25
C THR A 117 2.30 5.31 -18.51
N GLY A 118 1.38 4.68 -17.79
CA GLY A 118 1.58 3.40 -17.10
C GLY A 118 1.48 3.50 -15.58
N LEU A 119 2.32 2.73 -14.89
CA LEU A 119 2.34 2.66 -13.43
C LEU A 119 3.72 3.06 -12.90
N VAL A 120 3.77 3.82 -11.80
CA VAL A 120 5.00 4.00 -11.02
C VAL A 120 4.83 3.26 -9.70
N VAL A 121 5.74 2.36 -9.36
CA VAL A 121 5.69 1.61 -8.10
C VAL A 121 6.92 1.96 -7.28
N LEU A 122 6.71 2.60 -6.14
CA LEU A 122 7.77 2.88 -5.18
C LEU A 122 7.93 1.69 -4.22
N TYR A 123 9.18 1.25 -4.03
CA TYR A 123 9.58 0.29 -3.02
C TYR A 123 10.51 0.97 -2.02
N ASP A 124 10.01 1.21 -0.82
CA ASP A 124 10.77 1.81 0.28
C ASP A 124 10.86 0.83 1.45
N MET A 125 11.96 0.08 1.50
CA MET A 125 12.20 -0.95 2.52
C MET A 125 12.43 -0.35 3.91
N SER A 126 12.72 0.94 4.01
CA SER A 126 12.85 1.65 5.30
C SER A 126 11.52 1.72 6.06
N ARG A 127 10.40 1.42 5.39
CA ARG A 127 9.04 1.51 5.96
C ARG A 127 8.63 0.26 6.73
N ILE A 128 9.36 -0.84 6.59
CA ILE A 128 9.05 -2.12 7.25
C ILE A 128 10.05 -2.39 8.38
N LYS A 129 9.53 -2.83 9.52
CA LYS A 129 10.37 -3.19 10.68
C LYS A 129 10.99 -4.58 10.52
N ASN A 130 10.18 -5.53 10.06
CA ASN A 130 10.54 -6.93 9.89
C ASN A 130 10.22 -7.34 8.45
N PHE A 131 11.25 -7.57 7.65
CA PHE A 131 11.08 -8.07 6.29
C PHE A 131 10.90 -9.60 6.32
N ASP A 132 9.92 -10.06 5.55
CA ASP A 132 9.63 -11.47 5.33
C ASP A 132 9.36 -11.61 3.84
N SER A 133 10.19 -12.41 3.17
CA SER A 133 10.17 -12.57 1.71
C SER A 133 8.82 -13.12 1.22
N MET A 134 8.14 -13.95 2.02
CA MET A 134 6.86 -14.51 1.63
C MET A 134 5.70 -13.54 1.82
N LEU A 135 5.73 -12.72 2.87
CA LEU A 135 4.78 -11.61 3.00
C LEU A 135 4.93 -10.63 1.83
N HIS A 136 6.18 -10.36 1.41
CA HIS A 136 6.45 -9.51 0.26
C HIS A 136 5.78 -10.05 -1.01
N VAL A 137 5.95 -11.35 -1.32
CA VAL A 137 5.33 -11.97 -2.50
C VAL A 137 3.81 -11.93 -2.44
N LYS A 138 3.19 -12.21 -1.28
CA LYS A 138 1.73 -12.11 -1.10
C LYS A 138 1.19 -10.71 -1.38
N ASN A 139 1.82 -9.71 -0.76
CA ASN A 139 1.45 -8.30 -0.93
C ASN A 139 1.63 -7.84 -2.36
N MET A 140 2.62 -8.39 -3.04
CA MET A 140 2.87 -8.09 -4.42
C MET A 140 1.82 -8.68 -5.36
N ILE A 141 1.40 -9.94 -5.16
CA ILE A 141 0.28 -10.54 -5.91
C ILE A 141 -0.99 -9.69 -5.70
N TYR A 142 -1.20 -9.20 -4.47
CA TYR A 142 -2.27 -8.25 -4.17
C TYR A 142 -2.13 -6.94 -4.97
N THR A 143 -0.99 -6.27 -4.89
CA THR A 143 -0.72 -5.02 -5.61
C THR A 143 -0.94 -5.20 -7.11
N CYS A 144 -0.45 -6.29 -7.70
CA CYS A 144 -0.67 -6.57 -9.12
C CYS A 144 -2.16 -6.72 -9.45
N THR A 145 -2.92 -7.42 -8.62
CA THR A 145 -4.37 -7.61 -8.86
C THR A 145 -5.16 -6.31 -8.73
N VAL A 146 -4.71 -5.38 -7.88
CA VAL A 146 -5.37 -4.09 -7.68
C VAL A 146 -5.05 -3.09 -8.79
N PHE A 147 -3.80 -3.06 -9.26
CA PHE A 147 -3.28 -2.01 -10.13
C PHE A 147 -3.09 -2.43 -11.59
N THR A 148 -3.31 -3.70 -11.92
CA THR A 148 -3.29 -4.11 -13.32
C THR A 148 -4.55 -3.61 -14.01
N ASP A 149 -4.34 -2.68 -14.92
CA ASP A 149 -5.33 -2.17 -15.86
C ASP A 149 -4.74 -2.17 -17.28
N GLU A 150 -5.56 -1.75 -18.25
CA GLU A 150 -5.17 -1.71 -19.66
C GLU A 150 -3.97 -0.78 -19.89
N VAL A 151 -3.94 0.38 -19.23
CA VAL A 151 -2.84 1.36 -19.34
C VAL A 151 -1.52 0.73 -18.85
N THR A 152 -1.56 0.05 -17.71
CA THR A 152 -0.39 -0.62 -17.11
C THR A 152 0.10 -1.78 -17.97
N GLN A 153 -0.79 -2.49 -18.65
CA GLN A 153 -0.40 -3.58 -19.57
C GLN A 153 0.29 -3.07 -20.84
N VAL A 154 -0.20 -1.97 -21.39
CA VAL A 154 0.36 -1.36 -22.61
C VAL A 154 1.70 -0.69 -22.31
N TYR A 155 1.73 0.21 -21.33
CA TYR A 155 2.90 1.04 -21.05
C TYR A 155 3.87 0.44 -20.04
N GLY A 156 3.43 -0.55 -19.26
CA GLY A 156 4.21 -1.18 -18.20
C GLY A 156 4.33 -0.34 -16.92
N ALA A 157 5.01 -0.93 -15.94
CA ALA A 157 5.34 -0.33 -14.66
C ALA A 157 6.80 0.13 -14.63
N THR A 158 7.05 1.31 -14.08
CA THR A 158 8.38 1.76 -13.65
C THR A 158 8.50 1.53 -12.15
N VAL A 159 9.43 0.65 -11.77
CA VAL A 159 9.68 0.28 -10.38
C VAL A 159 10.84 1.11 -9.85
N ILE A 160 10.65 1.80 -8.73
CA ILE A 160 11.67 2.62 -8.09
C ILE A 160 11.97 2.05 -6.70
N TYR A 161 13.17 1.54 -6.52
CA TYR A 161 13.72 1.15 -5.22
C TYR A 161 14.33 2.38 -4.56
N VAL A 162 13.70 2.84 -3.49
CA VAL A 162 14.20 3.91 -2.64
C VAL A 162 15.25 3.30 -1.72
N VAL A 163 16.45 3.87 -1.71
CA VAL A 163 17.56 3.43 -0.86
C VAL A 163 17.89 4.51 0.16
N ARG A 164 17.84 4.14 1.43
CA ARG A 164 18.14 4.97 2.60
C ARG A 164 19.20 4.32 3.47
N SER A 165 19.84 5.11 4.33
CA SER A 165 21.00 4.62 5.10
C SER A 165 20.66 3.55 6.14
N GLY A 166 19.39 3.48 6.57
CA GLY A 166 18.89 2.47 7.50
C GLY A 166 18.33 1.21 6.83
N ASP A 167 18.40 1.12 5.50
CA ASP A 167 17.81 0.02 4.77
C ASP A 167 18.59 -1.27 4.95
N ARG A 168 17.85 -2.37 5.08
CA ARG A 168 18.42 -3.71 4.94
C ARG A 168 18.54 -4.04 3.46
N PRO A 169 19.55 -4.82 3.06
CA PRO A 169 19.60 -5.38 1.71
C PRO A 169 18.29 -6.09 1.36
N LEU A 170 17.86 -5.98 0.09
CA LEU A 170 16.71 -6.72 -0.41
C LEU A 170 16.97 -8.23 -0.32
N ASP A 171 16.28 -8.90 0.61
CA ASP A 171 16.38 -10.34 0.81
C ASP A 171 15.23 -11.10 0.13
N THR A 172 14.95 -10.77 -1.12
CA THR A 172 13.92 -11.51 -1.86
C THR A 172 14.50 -12.80 -2.42
N THR A 173 13.84 -13.91 -2.15
CA THR A 173 14.21 -15.22 -2.72
C THR A 173 13.99 -15.20 -4.25
N PRO A 174 14.81 -15.92 -5.04
CA PRO A 174 14.64 -15.97 -6.49
C PRO A 174 13.28 -16.53 -6.91
N GLU A 175 12.69 -17.41 -6.10
CA GLU A 175 11.36 -17.98 -6.34
C GLU A 175 10.28 -16.90 -6.33
N GLY A 176 10.40 -15.90 -5.44
CA GLY A 176 9.50 -14.75 -5.41
C GLY A 176 9.51 -13.97 -6.71
N TRP A 177 10.69 -13.84 -7.32
CA TRP A 177 10.89 -13.15 -8.59
C TRP A 177 10.32 -13.90 -9.80
N ASP A 178 10.47 -15.21 -9.82
CA ASP A 178 9.92 -16.03 -10.89
C ASP A 178 8.38 -16.01 -10.91
N ILE A 179 7.73 -15.85 -9.74
CA ILE A 179 6.27 -15.69 -9.68
C ILE A 179 5.81 -14.43 -10.44
N PHE A 180 6.50 -13.30 -10.29
CA PHE A 180 6.19 -12.09 -11.07
C PHE A 180 6.24 -12.34 -12.56
N ARG A 181 7.34 -12.96 -13.00
CA ARG A 181 7.61 -13.15 -14.42
C ARG A 181 6.68 -14.17 -15.05
N VAL A 182 6.33 -15.24 -14.34
CA VAL A 182 5.63 -16.40 -14.91
C VAL A 182 4.13 -16.37 -14.68
N ALA A 183 3.65 -15.66 -13.65
CA ALA A 183 2.27 -15.80 -13.18
C ALA A 183 1.46 -14.50 -13.26
N LEU A 184 2.08 -13.33 -13.13
CA LEU A 184 1.34 -12.07 -13.02
C LEU A 184 1.20 -11.39 -14.39
N PRO A 185 0.03 -10.80 -14.71
CA PRO A 185 -0.20 -10.10 -15.97
C PRO A 185 0.32 -8.65 -15.92
N MET A 186 1.57 -8.45 -15.54
CA MET A 186 2.19 -7.13 -15.40
C MET A 186 3.51 -7.04 -16.16
N LYS A 187 3.66 -5.97 -16.94
CA LYS A 187 4.89 -5.65 -17.66
C LYS A 187 5.74 -4.71 -16.82
N ILE A 188 7.00 -5.06 -16.58
CA ILE A 188 7.96 -4.11 -15.99
C ILE A 188 8.70 -3.43 -17.14
N ARG A 189 8.52 -2.11 -17.27
CA ARG A 189 9.17 -1.28 -18.29
C ARG A 189 10.57 -0.88 -17.89
N GLN A 190 10.75 -0.49 -16.63
CA GLN A 190 12.01 0.05 -16.12
C GLN A 190 12.14 -0.22 -14.63
N MET A 191 13.37 -0.47 -14.19
CA MET A 191 13.74 -0.56 -12.78
C MET A 191 14.79 0.50 -12.46
N LEU A 192 14.50 1.30 -11.45
CA LEU A 192 15.35 2.39 -10.98
C LEU A 192 15.74 2.13 -9.52
N VAL A 193 17.01 2.35 -9.18
CA VAL A 193 17.50 2.33 -7.80
C VAL A 193 17.91 3.75 -7.45
N ALA A 194 17.07 4.44 -6.69
CA ALA A 194 17.21 5.85 -6.37
C ALA A 194 17.66 6.04 -4.92
N GLN A 195 18.83 6.64 -4.76
CA GLN A 195 19.38 6.98 -3.46
C GLN A 195 18.70 8.24 -2.89
N ALA A 196 18.19 8.13 -1.66
CA ALA A 196 17.80 9.30 -0.88
C ALA A 196 19.03 10.12 -0.52
N PHE A 197 18.91 11.44 -0.55
CA PHE A 197 20.01 12.31 -0.13
C PHE A 197 20.05 12.38 1.41
N GLU A 198 21.15 11.90 2.01
CA GLU A 198 21.44 12.00 3.43
C GLU A 198 22.89 12.45 3.60
N GLU A 199 23.07 13.66 4.13
CA GLU A 199 24.38 14.30 4.30
C GLU A 199 25.33 13.44 5.16
N GLY A 200 26.54 13.22 4.67
CA GLY A 200 27.58 12.44 5.37
C GLY A 200 27.39 10.92 5.31
N LYS A 201 26.43 10.43 4.51
CA LYS A 201 26.13 8.99 4.35
C LYS A 201 26.29 8.49 2.92
N GLU A 202 27.02 9.23 2.09
CA GLU A 202 27.21 8.94 0.67
C GLU A 202 27.83 7.56 0.48
N GLY A 203 28.83 7.20 1.29
CA GLY A 203 29.51 5.90 1.22
C GLY A 203 28.56 4.71 1.45
N ILE A 204 27.79 4.72 2.54
CA ILE A 204 26.85 3.63 2.87
C ILE A 204 25.71 3.56 1.85
N LEU A 205 25.17 4.70 1.43
CA LEU A 205 24.11 4.75 0.44
C LEU A 205 24.57 4.26 -0.94
N ASN A 206 25.79 4.61 -1.36
CA ASN A 206 26.38 4.11 -2.60
C ASN A 206 26.52 2.58 -2.59
N PHE A 207 26.95 2.03 -1.45
CA PHE A 207 27.07 0.59 -1.24
C PHE A 207 25.70 -0.10 -1.28
N LEU A 208 24.71 0.41 -0.53
CA LEU A 208 23.36 -0.15 -0.51
C LEU A 208 22.67 -0.04 -1.88
N ALA A 209 22.84 1.07 -2.60
CA ALA A 209 22.29 1.24 -3.95
C ALA A 209 22.95 0.29 -4.95
N TYR A 210 24.26 0.04 -4.82
CA TYR A 210 24.94 -0.96 -5.61
C TYR A 210 24.43 -2.38 -5.31
N GLN A 211 24.32 -2.76 -4.04
CA GLN A 211 23.78 -4.07 -3.65
C GLN A 211 22.35 -4.26 -4.15
N THR A 212 21.47 -3.28 -3.90
CA THR A 212 20.08 -3.29 -4.38
C THR A 212 20.01 -3.46 -5.88
N LYS A 213 20.81 -2.71 -6.65
CA LYS A 213 20.89 -2.87 -8.12
C LYS A 213 21.27 -4.31 -8.48
N ARG A 214 22.34 -4.86 -7.91
CA ARG A 214 22.82 -6.21 -8.25
C ARG A 214 21.81 -7.29 -7.90
N THR A 215 21.15 -7.18 -6.74
CA THR A 215 20.07 -8.09 -6.35
C THR A 215 18.92 -8.01 -7.33
N VAL A 216 18.47 -6.81 -7.69
CA VAL A 216 17.37 -6.62 -8.64
C VAL A 216 17.73 -7.18 -10.01
N GLU A 217 18.91 -6.89 -10.54
CA GLU A 217 19.36 -7.42 -11.83
C GLU A 217 19.46 -8.94 -11.84
N PHE A 218 20.10 -9.51 -10.83
CA PHE A 218 20.31 -10.95 -10.71
C PHE A 218 18.97 -11.71 -10.61
N ARG A 219 18.02 -11.17 -9.84
CA ARG A 219 16.77 -11.85 -9.55
C ARG A 219 15.70 -11.63 -10.60
N SER A 220 15.55 -10.40 -11.10
CA SER A 220 14.48 -10.05 -12.04
C SER A 220 14.83 -10.36 -13.50
N ARG A 221 16.12 -10.52 -13.83
CA ARG A 221 16.65 -10.56 -15.21
C ARG A 221 16.39 -9.27 -16.01
N HIS A 222 15.99 -8.19 -15.35
CA HIS A 222 15.91 -6.86 -15.93
C HIS A 222 17.14 -6.04 -15.55
N GLN A 223 17.59 -5.19 -16.46
CA GLN A 223 18.60 -4.19 -16.10
C GLN A 223 17.99 -3.16 -15.15
N ALA A 224 18.74 -2.80 -14.11
CA ALA A 224 18.34 -1.76 -13.18
C ALA A 224 19.29 -0.57 -13.28
N GLU A 225 18.73 0.62 -13.37
CA GLU A 225 19.53 1.84 -13.45
C GLU A 225 19.72 2.42 -12.05
N ARG A 226 20.98 2.63 -11.65
CA ARG A 226 21.31 3.27 -10.38
C ARG A 226 21.41 4.77 -10.58
N LEU A 227 20.65 5.53 -9.79
CA LEU A 227 20.62 6.99 -9.80
C LEU A 227 21.29 7.52 -8.54
N ILE A 228 22.43 8.19 -8.71
CA ILE A 228 23.20 8.82 -7.63
C ILE A 228 23.26 10.32 -7.92
N ALA A 229 22.95 11.11 -6.91
CA ALA A 229 23.16 12.55 -6.93
C ALA A 229 23.76 13.01 -5.60
N ASP A 230 24.40 14.17 -5.65
CA ASP A 230 25.03 14.88 -4.54
C ASP A 230 24.04 15.76 -3.75
N SER A 231 22.77 15.75 -4.14
CA SER A 231 21.75 16.63 -3.58
C SER A 231 20.35 16.08 -3.85
N LEU A 232 19.41 16.46 -2.98
CA LEU A 232 18.00 16.12 -3.15
C LEU A 232 17.43 16.62 -4.50
N ARG A 233 17.86 17.83 -4.92
CA ARG A 233 17.49 18.41 -6.21
C ARG A 233 18.07 17.61 -7.37
N GLY A 234 19.32 17.16 -7.27
CA GLY A 234 19.95 16.32 -8.27
C GLY A 234 19.22 14.99 -8.47
N THR A 235 18.86 14.30 -7.38
CA THR A 235 18.08 13.04 -7.47
C THR A 235 16.74 13.27 -8.18
N ARG A 236 16.04 14.36 -7.86
CA ARG A 236 14.79 14.73 -8.53
C ARG A 236 14.99 14.94 -10.03
N VAL A 237 15.99 15.73 -10.44
CA VAL A 237 16.28 15.99 -11.85
C VAL A 237 16.58 14.71 -12.62
N LEU A 238 17.34 13.79 -12.03
CA LEU A 238 17.61 12.48 -12.64
C LEU A 238 16.33 11.66 -12.85
N LEU A 239 15.41 11.66 -11.88
CA LEU A 239 14.13 10.96 -11.98
C LEU A 239 13.15 11.63 -12.97
N GLU A 240 13.11 12.96 -13.01
CA GLU A 240 12.34 13.74 -14.00
C GLU A 240 12.83 13.46 -15.42
N ASN A 241 14.15 13.33 -15.62
CA ASN A 241 14.74 12.91 -16.90
C ASN A 241 14.37 11.48 -17.31
N LYS A 242 13.93 10.64 -16.37
CA LYS A 242 13.34 9.30 -16.64
C LYS A 242 11.82 9.36 -16.83
N GLY A 243 11.24 10.55 -16.89
CA GLY A 243 9.82 10.77 -17.07
C GLY A 243 9.01 10.50 -15.81
N ILE A 244 9.61 10.62 -14.62
CA ILE A 244 8.91 10.51 -13.34
C ILE A 244 8.63 11.91 -12.79
N GLU A 245 7.36 12.30 -12.79
CA GLU A 245 6.94 13.62 -12.31
C GLU A 245 7.08 13.74 -10.79
N ARG A 246 7.39 14.96 -10.35
CA ARG A 246 7.59 15.33 -8.94
C ARG A 246 6.45 14.91 -8.00
N GLN A 247 5.20 14.93 -8.48
CA GLN A 247 4.02 14.57 -7.69
C GLN A 247 3.95 13.08 -7.30
N TYR A 248 4.65 12.21 -8.03
CA TYR A 248 4.73 10.78 -7.75
C TYR A 248 5.96 10.39 -6.93
N LEU A 249 6.82 11.35 -6.62
CA LEU A 249 8.07 11.12 -5.89
C LEU A 249 7.89 11.46 -4.40
N PRO A 250 8.45 10.65 -3.49
CA PRO A 250 8.44 10.98 -2.07
C PRO A 250 9.38 12.15 -1.79
N ARG A 251 9.12 12.88 -0.70
CA ARG A 251 9.97 14.02 -0.28
C ARG A 251 11.45 13.65 -0.13
N CYS A 252 11.78 12.43 0.28
CA CYS A 252 13.17 11.95 0.40
C CYS A 252 13.90 11.81 -0.96
N LEU A 253 13.17 11.85 -2.08
CA LEU A 253 13.70 11.88 -3.45
C LEU A 253 13.44 13.24 -4.13
N GLY A 254 13.08 14.27 -3.37
CA GLY A 254 12.84 15.63 -3.86
C GLY A 254 11.45 15.86 -4.46
N GLY A 255 10.52 14.92 -4.23
CA GLY A 255 9.14 15.03 -4.68
C GLY A 255 8.18 15.71 -3.72
N ASP A 256 6.90 15.71 -4.07
CA ASP A 256 5.84 16.35 -3.28
C ASP A 256 5.02 15.36 -2.44
N PHE A 257 5.16 14.06 -2.70
CA PHE A 257 4.39 13.03 -2.01
C PHE A 257 4.88 12.84 -0.56
N SER A 258 3.94 12.84 0.38
CA SER A 258 4.16 12.41 1.77
C SER A 258 3.52 11.06 2.01
N TYR A 259 4.25 10.17 2.68
CA TYR A 259 3.77 8.86 3.13
C TYR A 259 2.51 8.95 4.02
N ASP A 260 2.26 10.08 4.68
CA ASP A 260 1.07 10.25 5.52
C ASP A 260 -0.23 10.10 4.71
N ARG A 261 -0.21 10.50 3.43
CA ARG A 261 -1.33 10.37 2.50
C ARG A 261 -1.61 8.91 2.10
N PHE A 262 -0.65 8.01 2.30
CA PHE A 262 -0.85 6.60 2.01
C PHE A 262 -1.94 5.98 2.90
N SER A 263 -2.08 6.47 4.14
CA SER A 263 -3.14 6.02 5.04
C SER A 263 -4.55 6.28 4.48
N ASP A 264 -4.75 7.37 3.76
CA ASP A 264 -6.03 7.69 3.12
C ASP A 264 -6.30 6.77 1.93
N TRP A 265 -5.27 6.44 1.15
CA TRP A 265 -5.38 5.44 0.08
C TRP A 265 -5.78 4.07 0.63
N VAL A 266 -5.14 3.60 1.71
CA VAL A 266 -5.50 2.35 2.40
C VAL A 266 -6.96 2.37 2.84
N ARG A 267 -7.41 3.45 3.52
CA ARG A 267 -8.80 3.57 4.00
C ARG A 267 -9.80 3.53 2.85
N MET A 268 -9.54 4.31 1.79
CA MET A 268 -10.35 4.31 0.57
C MET A 268 -10.42 2.90 -0.03
N ARG A 269 -9.28 2.21 -0.11
CA ARG A 269 -9.20 0.88 -0.70
C ARG A 269 -9.98 -0.16 0.09
N ILE A 270 -9.81 -0.19 1.41
CA ILE A 270 -10.60 -1.06 2.30
C ILE A 270 -12.10 -0.78 2.13
N SER A 271 -12.50 0.50 2.04
CA SER A 271 -13.91 0.85 1.84
C SER A 271 -14.46 0.36 0.50
N LEU A 272 -13.68 0.43 -0.59
CA LEU A 272 -14.10 -0.08 -1.90
C LEU A 272 -14.25 -1.61 -1.86
N GLU A 273 -13.29 -2.29 -1.25
CA GLU A 273 -13.28 -3.75 -1.13
C GLU A 273 -14.43 -4.26 -0.24
N ASP A 274 -14.78 -3.54 0.82
CA ASP A 274 -15.91 -3.87 1.69
C ASP A 274 -17.25 -3.71 0.95
N ILE A 275 -17.40 -2.65 0.15
CA ILE A 275 -18.61 -2.45 -0.69
C ILE A 275 -18.72 -3.51 -1.79
N MET A 276 -17.58 -3.92 -2.38
CA MET A 276 -17.52 -4.93 -3.43
C MET A 276 -17.51 -6.37 -2.90
N SER A 277 -17.42 -6.55 -1.58
CA SER A 277 -17.50 -7.87 -0.99
C SER A 277 -18.95 -8.35 -1.12
N PRO A 278 -19.21 -9.49 -1.79
CA PRO A 278 -20.55 -10.05 -1.82
C PRO A 278 -21.01 -10.23 -0.37
N ALA A 279 -22.27 -9.90 -0.08
CA ALA A 279 -22.86 -10.14 1.23
C ALA A 279 -22.48 -11.55 1.67
N PRO A 280 -22.00 -11.74 2.92
CA PRO A 280 -21.45 -13.00 3.37
C PRO A 280 -22.42 -14.10 2.96
N LEU A 281 -22.00 -14.93 2.00
CA LEU A 281 -22.81 -16.04 1.56
C LEU A 281 -23.12 -16.80 2.83
N LYS A 282 -24.40 -16.90 3.19
CA LYS A 282 -24.85 -17.86 4.18
C LYS A 282 -24.44 -19.19 3.60
N CYS A 283 -23.24 -19.63 3.95
CA CYS A 283 -22.70 -20.90 3.55
C CYS A 283 -23.64 -21.90 4.21
N ASN A 284 -24.64 -22.34 3.46
CA ASN A 284 -25.45 -23.49 3.83
C ASN A 284 -24.43 -24.58 4.11
N LYS A 285 -24.29 -24.93 5.40
CA LYS A 285 -23.30 -25.84 5.96
C LYS A 285 -22.78 -26.77 4.87
N LEU A 286 -21.65 -26.41 4.25
CA LEU A 286 -20.95 -27.32 3.38
C LEU A 286 -20.73 -28.55 4.25
N ASN A 287 -21.31 -29.69 3.85
CA ASN A 287 -21.02 -30.96 4.49
C ASN A 287 -19.51 -31.02 4.65
N PRO A 288 -18.99 -31.31 5.86
CA PRO A 288 -17.55 -31.33 6.08
C PRO A 288 -16.95 -32.26 5.02
N ILE A 289 -16.25 -31.64 4.06
CA ILE A 289 -15.40 -32.38 3.13
C ILE A 289 -14.49 -33.18 4.04
N VAL A 290 -14.57 -34.50 3.92
CA VAL A 290 -13.79 -35.47 4.68
C VAL A 290 -12.32 -35.08 4.54
N MET A 291 -11.82 -34.36 5.53
CA MET A 291 -10.40 -34.14 5.75
C MET A 291 -9.87 -35.48 6.21
N ILE A 292 -9.25 -36.22 5.28
CA ILE A 292 -8.56 -37.46 5.59
C ILE A 292 -7.39 -37.11 6.52
N GLY A 293 -7.59 -37.40 7.81
CA GLY A 293 -6.61 -37.86 8.80
C GLY A 293 -5.28 -37.12 8.90
N GLY A 294 -5.23 -36.10 9.75
CA GLY A 294 -4.00 -35.64 10.39
C GLY A 294 -4.24 -35.50 11.89
N SER A 295 -3.70 -36.44 12.68
CA SER A 295 -3.84 -36.51 14.14
C SER A 295 -3.34 -35.24 14.82
N ALA A 296 -4.20 -34.63 15.64
CA ALA A 296 -3.81 -33.59 16.60
C ALA A 296 -4.09 -34.09 18.01
N LEU A 297 -3.05 -34.03 18.85
CA LEU A 297 -3.09 -34.21 20.29
C LEU A 297 -3.85 -33.04 20.92
N SER A 298 -4.80 -33.41 21.79
CA SER A 298 -5.64 -32.53 22.59
C SER A 298 -4.89 -32.09 23.85
N LEU A 299 -4.90 -30.79 24.14
CA LEU A 299 -4.68 -30.24 25.46
C LEU A 299 -5.78 -29.23 25.75
N ASP A 300 -6.61 -29.60 26.72
CA ASP A 300 -7.62 -28.77 27.37
C ASP A 300 -6.97 -27.59 28.09
N ASP A 301 -7.61 -26.41 28.05
CA ASP A 301 -7.66 -25.58 29.26
C ASP A 301 -8.85 -24.58 29.30
N SER A 302 -9.55 -24.64 30.43
CA SER A 302 -10.13 -23.53 31.22
C SER A 302 -11.20 -22.56 30.68
N SER A 303 -12.41 -22.80 31.21
CA SER A 303 -13.15 -21.99 32.21
C SER A 303 -13.57 -20.51 31.97
N ARG A 304 -14.88 -20.27 32.24
CA ARG A 304 -15.58 -19.16 32.97
C ARG A 304 -15.08 -17.70 32.78
N SER A 305 -15.89 -16.64 32.72
CA SER A 305 -17.31 -16.36 33.02
C SER A 305 -17.63 -14.88 32.69
N SER A 306 -18.93 -14.56 32.56
CA SER A 306 -19.64 -13.31 32.94
C SER A 306 -19.32 -11.94 32.28
N SER A 307 -20.35 -11.33 31.67
CA SER A 307 -20.82 -9.95 31.96
C SER A 307 -22.16 -9.70 31.23
N THR A 308 -23.27 -9.51 31.93
CA THR A 308 -23.88 -8.25 32.46
C THR A 308 -24.48 -7.35 31.39
N ALA A 309 -25.81 -7.21 31.47
CA ALA A 309 -26.66 -6.33 30.67
C ALA A 309 -26.76 -4.92 31.26
N CYS A 310 -26.92 -3.92 30.38
CA CYS A 310 -27.48 -2.58 30.58
C CYS A 310 -27.77 -2.06 29.16
N GLY A 311 -28.86 -1.38 28.81
CA GLY A 311 -29.73 -0.49 29.55
C GLY A 311 -30.10 0.63 28.55
N ALA A 312 -31.40 0.95 28.44
CA ALA A 312 -32.03 1.58 27.29
C ALA A 312 -31.92 3.12 27.18
N ALA A 313 -32.40 3.59 26.03
CA ALA A 313 -33.14 4.83 25.75
C ALA A 313 -32.37 6.15 25.50
N SER A 314 -32.68 6.77 24.35
CA SER A 314 -32.72 8.23 24.22
C SER A 314 -33.71 8.66 23.14
N SER A 315 -34.56 9.60 23.56
CA SER A 315 -35.71 10.20 22.88
C SER A 315 -35.35 11.04 21.66
N ALA A 316 -36.21 11.02 20.65
CA ALA A 316 -36.17 11.94 19.51
C ALA A 316 -37.29 12.99 19.65
N MET A 317 -36.92 14.27 19.59
CA MET A 317 -37.87 15.38 19.45
C MET A 317 -38.18 15.62 17.97
N ILE A 318 -39.47 15.65 17.62
CA ILE A 318 -39.99 15.99 16.30
C ILE A 318 -40.51 17.43 16.38
N VAL A 319 -39.96 18.32 15.56
CA VAL A 319 -40.50 19.66 15.29
C VAL A 319 -41.03 19.66 13.85
N THR A 320 -42.35 19.76 13.68
CA THR A 320 -42.98 19.97 12.37
C THR A 320 -43.60 21.37 12.32
N SER A 321 -43.10 22.19 11.41
CA SER A 321 -43.66 23.51 11.12
C SER A 321 -44.65 23.42 9.94
N ASN A 322 -45.85 23.90 10.22
CA ASN A 322 -46.97 24.03 9.28
C ASN A 322 -46.76 25.25 8.38
N LYS A 323 -46.85 25.10 7.05
CA LYS A 323 -47.14 26.22 6.14
C LYS A 323 -48.21 25.87 5.10
N LYS A 324 -49.21 26.76 5.08
CA LYS A 324 -50.46 26.75 4.32
C LYS A 324 -50.23 26.86 2.82
N ARG A 325 -51.11 26.20 2.05
CA ARG A 325 -51.28 26.37 0.59
C ARG A 325 -52.40 27.38 0.29
N PRO A 326 -52.36 28.07 -0.85
CA PRO A 326 -53.54 28.66 -1.47
C PRO A 326 -54.19 27.69 -2.51
N PRO A 327 -55.44 27.95 -2.94
CA PRO A 327 -56.22 27.03 -3.77
C PRO A 327 -56.26 27.44 -5.26
N VAL A 328 -57.02 26.65 -6.06
CA VAL A 328 -57.56 26.97 -7.40
C VAL A 328 -56.56 26.64 -8.55
N THR A 329 -56.84 25.94 -9.67
CA THR A 329 -58.08 25.47 -10.35
C THR A 329 -57.82 24.25 -11.26
N LYS A 330 -58.92 23.54 -11.52
CA LYS A 330 -59.25 22.52 -12.54
C LYS A 330 -58.34 22.39 -13.77
N GLN A 331 -57.60 21.27 -13.86
CA GLN A 331 -57.30 20.54 -15.10
C GLN A 331 -57.24 19.04 -14.77
N TRP A 332 -58.39 18.37 -14.84
CA TRP A 332 -58.57 16.94 -14.59
C TRP A 332 -59.01 16.30 -15.90
N ALA A 333 -58.13 15.54 -16.55
CA ALA A 333 -58.48 14.32 -17.32
C ALA A 333 -57.31 13.63 -18.06
N THR A 334 -56.06 14.11 -18.01
CA THR A 334 -54.92 13.40 -18.67
C THR A 334 -53.69 13.15 -17.80
N LYS A 335 -53.68 13.54 -16.52
CA LYS A 335 -52.51 13.44 -15.61
C LYS A 335 -52.42 12.17 -14.74
N LYS A 336 -53.34 11.20 -14.85
CA LYS A 336 -53.38 10.04 -13.93
C LYS A 336 -52.35 8.93 -14.22
N LYS A 337 -51.82 8.82 -15.45
CA LYS A 337 -50.81 7.76 -15.79
C LYS A 337 -49.35 8.18 -15.59
N LYS A 338 -49.03 9.48 -15.61
CA LYS A 338 -47.64 9.99 -15.39
C LYS A 338 -47.25 10.14 -13.91
N LYS A 339 -48.22 10.05 -12.98
CA LYS A 339 -47.98 10.27 -11.54
C LYS A 339 -47.56 9.00 -10.77
N ARG A 340 -47.72 7.80 -11.35
CA ARG A 340 -47.30 6.53 -10.72
C ARG A 340 -45.80 6.27 -10.88
N ASN A 341 -45.20 6.63 -12.02
CA ASN A 341 -43.75 6.42 -12.24
C ASN A 341 -42.86 7.45 -11.52
N ALA A 342 -43.44 8.54 -11.00
CA ALA A 342 -42.68 9.55 -10.24
C ALA A 342 -42.45 9.15 -8.77
N SER A 343 -43.28 8.27 -8.19
CA SER A 343 -43.12 7.89 -6.77
C SER A 343 -42.06 6.83 -6.54
N GLU A 344 -41.83 5.92 -7.50
CA GLU A 344 -40.78 4.89 -7.39
C GLU A 344 -39.36 5.49 -7.47
N ASN A 345 -39.15 6.49 -8.34
CA ASN A 345 -37.88 7.20 -8.41
C ASN A 345 -37.57 8.03 -7.14
N ASP A 346 -38.60 8.55 -6.47
CA ASP A 346 -38.44 9.30 -5.22
C ASP A 346 -38.04 8.38 -4.04
N GLU A 347 -38.53 7.13 -4.02
CA GLU A 347 -38.15 6.16 -2.99
C GLU A 347 -36.70 5.69 -3.12
N GLY A 348 -36.21 5.50 -4.36
CA GLY A 348 -34.81 5.19 -4.63
C GLY A 348 -33.87 6.31 -4.17
N ALA A 349 -34.19 7.56 -4.49
CA ALA A 349 -33.42 8.73 -4.06
C ALA A 349 -33.38 8.87 -2.52
N LYS A 350 -34.49 8.60 -1.83
CA LYS A 350 -34.55 8.60 -0.36
C LYS A 350 -33.67 7.52 0.28
N LYS A 351 -33.69 6.29 -0.26
CA LYS A 351 -32.83 5.19 0.22
C LYS A 351 -31.34 5.53 0.03
N LEU A 352 -31.00 6.10 -1.13
CA LEU A 352 -29.62 6.51 -1.42
C LEU A 352 -29.15 7.65 -0.51
N ASN A 353 -29.98 8.67 -0.29
CA ASN A 353 -29.67 9.78 0.63
C ASN A 353 -29.52 9.31 2.08
N ALA A 354 -30.37 8.38 2.54
CA ALA A 354 -30.24 7.78 3.87
C ALA A 354 -28.93 7.00 4.03
N LEU A 355 -28.51 6.28 3.00
CA LEU A 355 -27.25 5.55 2.97
C LEU A 355 -26.04 6.51 3.01
N TYR A 356 -26.08 7.61 2.24
CA TYR A 356 -25.05 8.65 2.30
C TYR A 356 -24.99 9.33 3.66
N ALA A 357 -26.13 9.65 4.26
CA ALA A 357 -26.20 10.23 5.61
C ALA A 357 -25.57 9.29 6.66
N ARG A 358 -25.86 7.98 6.58
CA ARG A 358 -25.28 6.97 7.48
C ARG A 358 -23.76 6.85 7.29
N ARG A 359 -23.27 6.90 6.05
CA ARG A 359 -21.82 6.90 5.75
C ARG A 359 -21.14 8.17 6.26
N ALA A 360 -21.74 9.34 6.03
CA ALA A 360 -21.22 10.62 6.51
C ALA A 360 -21.16 10.65 8.05
N TYR A 361 -22.19 10.13 8.73
CA TYR A 361 -22.21 9.98 10.18
C TYR A 361 -21.10 9.04 10.67
N HIS A 362 -20.95 7.87 10.04
CA HIS A 362 -19.90 6.92 10.42
C HIS A 362 -18.49 7.49 10.20
N LYS A 363 -18.29 8.24 9.11
CA LYS A 363 -17.02 8.95 8.85
C LYS A 363 -16.71 9.96 9.97
N ARG A 364 -17.67 10.84 10.31
CA ARG A 364 -17.51 11.80 11.42
C ARG A 364 -17.27 11.11 12.75
N LYS A 365 -17.94 9.99 13.02
CA LYS A 365 -17.74 9.22 14.25
C LYS A 365 -16.30 8.69 14.36
N LEU A 366 -15.74 8.16 13.27
CA LEU A 366 -14.34 7.71 13.23
C LEU A 366 -13.36 8.87 13.38
N GLU A 367 -13.64 10.01 12.74
CA GLU A 367 -12.84 11.23 12.90
C GLU A 367 -12.83 11.71 14.36
N MET A 368 -13.98 11.71 15.05
CA MET A 368 -14.05 12.05 16.48
C MET A 368 -13.24 11.09 17.35
N LEU A 369 -13.36 9.77 17.13
CA LEU A 369 -12.58 8.78 17.88
C LEU A 369 -11.06 8.96 17.68
N GLY A 370 -10.64 9.28 16.45
CA GLY A 370 -9.23 9.57 16.17
C GLY A 370 -8.73 10.85 16.87
N LEU A 371 -9.55 11.89 16.95
CA LEU A 371 -9.22 13.13 17.68
C LEU A 371 -9.19 12.91 19.20
N GLU A 372 -10.08 12.06 19.73
CA GLU A 372 -10.07 11.67 21.15
C GLU A 372 -8.77 10.92 21.51
N GLU A 373 -8.35 9.96 20.69
CA GLU A 373 -7.10 9.21 20.87
C GLU A 373 -5.87 10.15 20.82
N GLN A 374 -5.82 11.07 19.85
CA GLN A 374 -4.76 12.08 19.76
C GLN A 374 -4.73 13.00 20.99
N THR A 375 -5.90 13.41 21.48
CA THR A 375 -6.01 14.25 22.68
C THR A 375 -5.52 13.50 23.92
N GLU A 376 -5.83 12.22 24.04
CA GLU A 376 -5.33 11.38 25.14
C GLU A 376 -3.81 11.18 25.07
N ALA A 377 -3.27 10.93 23.88
CA ALA A 377 -1.82 10.82 23.68
C ALA A 377 -1.08 12.11 24.06
N LEU A 378 -1.60 13.27 23.64
CA LEU A 378 -1.04 14.58 24.03
C LEU A 378 -1.13 14.83 25.53
N ARG A 379 -2.23 14.43 26.19
CA ARG A 379 -2.35 14.52 27.65
C ARG A 379 -1.30 13.66 28.36
N LYS A 380 -1.07 12.42 27.90
CA LYS A 380 -0.02 11.54 28.43
C LYS A 380 1.37 12.16 28.25
N HIS A 381 1.65 12.72 27.07
CA HIS A 381 2.93 13.38 26.79
C HIS A 381 3.15 14.62 27.66
N ASN A 382 2.15 15.50 27.79
CA ASN A 382 2.24 16.67 28.67
C ASN A 382 2.45 16.28 30.13
N LYS A 383 1.81 15.21 30.60
CA LYS A 383 2.04 14.68 31.97
C LYS A 383 3.49 14.23 32.17
N LYS A 384 4.10 13.60 31.15
CA LYS A 384 5.51 13.21 31.18
C LYS A 384 6.44 14.43 31.23
N LEU A 385 6.21 15.42 30.38
CA LEU A 385 6.99 16.66 30.36
C LEU A 385 6.90 17.43 31.69
N GLN A 386 5.73 17.44 32.33
CA GLN A 386 5.57 18.04 33.66
C GLN A 386 6.38 17.30 34.73
N ALA A 387 6.45 15.97 34.68
CA ALA A 387 7.28 15.19 35.59
C ALA A 387 8.78 15.46 35.38
N GLU A 388 9.24 15.52 34.13
CA GLU A 388 10.63 15.87 33.79
C GLU A 388 10.98 17.29 34.24
N LYS A 389 10.07 18.25 34.05
CA LYS A 389 10.24 19.62 34.55
C LYS A 389 10.42 19.65 36.07
N GLN A 390 9.58 18.94 36.83
CA GLN A 390 9.69 18.88 38.29
C GLN A 390 11.01 18.25 38.74
N GLN A 391 11.50 17.24 38.02
CA GLN A 391 12.80 16.62 38.28
C GLN A 391 13.96 17.58 37.99
N LEU A 392 13.91 18.35 36.91
CA LEU A 392 14.92 19.36 36.62
C LEU A 392 14.92 20.49 37.67
N GLU A 393 13.74 20.91 38.15
CA GLU A 393 13.60 21.89 39.22
C GLU A 393 14.14 21.38 40.57
N SER A 394 14.10 20.06 40.83
CA SER A 394 14.73 19.49 42.02
C SER A 394 16.25 19.44 41.90
N TYR A 395 16.79 19.06 40.74
CA TYR A 395 18.23 19.11 40.48
C TYR A 395 18.79 20.53 40.55
N LEU A 396 18.07 21.52 40.01
CA LEU A 396 18.49 22.92 40.08
C LEU A 396 18.52 23.43 41.52
N ARG A 397 17.53 23.06 42.34
CA ARG A 397 17.52 23.37 43.78
C ARG A 397 18.69 22.71 44.53
N MET A 398 18.98 21.44 44.25
CA MET A 398 20.11 20.73 44.84
C MET A 398 21.44 21.41 44.47
N ALA A 399 21.64 21.74 43.19
CA ALA A 399 22.85 22.42 42.73
C ALA A 399 23.04 23.79 43.42
N GLN A 400 21.96 24.57 43.55
CA GLN A 400 21.99 25.85 44.27
C GLN A 400 22.37 25.67 45.75
N GLN A 401 21.84 24.65 46.43
CA GLN A 401 22.21 24.33 47.81
C GLN A 401 23.68 23.91 47.93
N THR A 402 24.18 23.11 46.97
CA THR A 402 25.60 22.73 46.94
C THR A 402 26.50 23.95 46.75
N ILE A 403 26.17 24.86 45.83
CA ILE A 403 26.93 26.10 45.61
C ILE A 403 26.95 26.96 46.89
N ALA A 404 25.80 27.13 47.54
CA ALA A 404 25.69 27.88 48.79
C ALA A 404 26.50 27.24 49.93
N ALA A 405 26.47 25.91 50.06
CA ALA A 405 27.20 25.18 51.10
C ALA A 405 28.72 25.23 50.91
N HIS A 406 29.22 25.31 49.67
CA HIS A 406 30.66 25.37 49.38
C HIS A 406 31.24 26.78 49.42
N GLY A 407 30.45 27.80 49.78
CA GLY A 407 30.96 29.17 49.97
C GLY A 407 31.59 29.79 48.72
N ILE A 408 31.22 29.33 47.52
CA ILE A 408 31.73 29.87 46.24
C ILE A 408 31.05 31.21 45.89
N ALA A 409 29.96 31.55 46.58
CA ALA A 409 29.34 32.85 46.47
C ALA A 409 30.20 33.91 47.19
N ASP A 410 30.66 34.90 46.42
CA ASP A 410 31.19 36.20 46.88
C ASP A 410 32.71 36.39 46.96
N SER A 411 33.51 35.69 46.15
CA SER A 411 34.84 36.24 45.77
C SER A 411 34.89 36.67 44.29
N PRO A 412 34.40 37.88 43.94
CA PRO A 412 34.49 38.43 42.59
C PRO A 412 35.92 38.81 42.15
N ALA A 413 36.96 38.45 42.91
CA ALA A 413 38.31 39.01 42.73
C ALA A 413 39.37 38.04 42.18
N CYS A 414 39.14 36.73 42.06
CA CYS A 414 40.26 35.78 41.88
C CYS A 414 40.38 35.03 40.54
N PHE A 415 39.48 35.19 39.57
CA PHE A 415 39.50 34.34 38.35
C PHE A 415 39.94 35.01 37.03
N PHE A 416 40.54 36.20 37.09
CA PHE A 416 41.30 36.79 35.97
C PHE A 416 42.78 36.93 36.31
N ARG A 417 43.46 35.81 36.58
CA ARG A 417 44.92 35.73 36.37
C ARG A 417 45.21 34.60 35.40
N GLY A 418 45.36 35.00 34.13
CA GLY A 418 46.20 34.34 33.13
C GLY A 418 45.91 32.86 32.89
N ALA A 419 44.84 32.55 32.16
CA ALA A 419 44.89 31.36 31.32
C ALA A 419 46.05 31.57 30.32
N PRO A 420 47.06 30.69 30.26
CA PRO A 420 48.12 30.79 29.27
C PRO A 420 47.51 30.73 27.87
N PRO A 421 48.08 31.47 26.90
CA PRO A 421 47.57 31.47 25.54
C PRO A 421 47.50 30.04 25.00
N PRO A 422 46.46 29.69 24.22
CA PRO A 422 46.36 28.39 23.61
C PRO A 422 47.62 28.12 22.77
N PRO A 423 48.18 26.90 22.82
CA PRO A 423 49.35 26.54 22.03
C PRO A 423 49.06 26.81 20.56
N GLN A 424 49.94 27.57 19.92
CA GLN A 424 49.86 27.88 18.50
C GLN A 424 49.79 26.56 17.71
N GLU A 425 48.70 26.37 16.97
CA GLU A 425 48.57 25.25 16.06
C GLU A 425 49.70 25.31 15.02
N PRO A 426 50.39 24.18 14.74
CA PRO A 426 51.41 24.14 13.72
C PRO A 426 50.79 24.43 12.34
N PRO A 427 51.51 25.13 11.46
CA PRO A 427 51.00 25.49 10.14
C PRO A 427 50.67 24.23 9.34
N PHE A 428 49.43 24.18 8.85
CA PHE A 428 48.98 23.15 7.92
C PHE A 428 49.92 23.09 6.70
N PRO A 429 50.42 21.89 6.32
CA PRO A 429 51.18 21.75 5.09
C PRO A 429 50.25 22.02 3.90
N THR A 430 50.56 23.10 3.17
CA THR A 430 50.01 23.37 1.84
C THR A 430 50.36 22.22 0.90
N THR A 431 49.38 21.35 0.62
CA THR A 431 49.43 20.39 -0.46
C THR A 431 49.19 21.09 -1.79
N ASN A 432 50.23 21.74 -2.30
CA ASN A 432 50.36 22.03 -3.72
C ASN A 432 50.92 20.80 -4.43
N ASN A 433 50.43 20.55 -5.65
CA ASN A 433 50.88 19.58 -6.65
C ASN A 433 50.29 18.17 -6.60
N PHE A 434 49.04 18.03 -7.06
CA PHE A 434 48.67 16.87 -7.87
C PHE A 434 48.67 17.27 -9.35
N LEU A 435 49.77 16.93 -10.02
CA LEU A 435 49.89 16.93 -11.47
C LEU A 435 48.87 15.95 -12.07
N VAL A 436 47.92 16.48 -12.83
CA VAL A 436 47.06 15.69 -13.72
C VAL A 436 47.93 15.17 -14.87
N ARG A 437 48.32 13.90 -14.81
CA ARG A 437 48.88 13.17 -15.96
C ARG A 437 47.73 12.78 -16.88
N ASN A 438 47.59 13.49 -17.99
CA ASN A 438 46.80 13.07 -19.13
C ASN A 438 47.37 11.77 -19.71
N GLY A 439 46.67 10.66 -19.48
CA GLY A 439 46.90 9.39 -20.16
C GLY A 439 46.12 9.33 -21.46
N ASN A 440 46.81 9.65 -22.54
CA ASN A 440 46.44 9.32 -23.92
C ASN A 440 46.40 7.79 -24.07
N HIS A 441 45.26 7.20 -24.42
CA HIS A 441 45.22 5.88 -25.07
C HIS A 441 44.29 5.96 -26.27
N GLY A 442 44.91 5.94 -27.45
CA GLY A 442 44.31 5.39 -28.65
C GLY A 442 44.76 3.94 -28.78
N GLN A 443 43.80 3.04 -28.94
CA GLN A 443 43.66 2.08 -30.04
C GLN A 443 42.33 1.34 -29.88
#